data_AF-A0A1B6H7H1-F1
#
_entry.id   AF-A0A1B6H7H1-F1
#
_cell.length_a   1.000
_cell.length_b   1.000
_cell.length_c   1.000
_cell.angle_alpha   90.00
_cell.angle_beta   90.00
_cell.angle_gamma   90.00
#
_symmetry.space_group_name_H-M   'P 1'
#
loop_
_entity.id
_entity.type
_entity.pdbx_description
1 polymer ?
#
loop_
_entity_poly.entity_id
_entity_poly.type
_entity_poly.pdbx_seq_one_letter_code
_entity_poly.pdbx_strand_id
1 'polypeptide(L)'
;VWMMGAFFFSVSMYAPIIQTNFARHNHGPDLFRKQFTVFLHRVTRRAAMEDTPINVIYQQEAERDPQSASQIRMENVKQRMMRFRKKHRKANNTDVGEE
;
A
#
# COMPACT_ATOMS: atom_id res chain seq x y z
N VAL A 1 -35.57 -39.86 -23.14
CA VAL A 1 -34.20 -40.10 -22.63
C VAL A 1 -33.27 -39.08 -23.26
N TRP A 2 -32.91 -38.01 -22.55
CA TRP A 2 -31.85 -37.07 -22.96
C TRP A 2 -30.92 -36.91 -21.75
N MET A 3 -29.66 -37.28 -21.94
CA MET A 3 -28.64 -37.34 -20.89
C MET A 3 -28.22 -35.94 -20.46
N MET A 4 -28.11 -35.77 -19.14
CA MET A 4 -27.43 -34.65 -18.50
C MET A 4 -25.93 -34.74 -18.76
N GLY A 5 -25.36 -33.74 -19.43
CA GLY A 5 -23.93 -33.53 -19.51
C GLY A 5 -23.50 -32.54 -18.42
N ALA A 6 -23.08 -33.04 -17.27
CA ALA A 6 -22.46 -32.23 -16.23
C ALA A 6 -21.03 -31.87 -16.65
N PHE A 7 -20.81 -30.61 -17.05
CA PHE A 7 -19.47 -30.06 -17.18
C PHE A 7 -18.90 -29.81 -15.78
N PHE A 8 -18.03 -30.70 -15.31
CA PHE A 8 -17.20 -30.44 -14.14
C PHE A 8 -16.15 -29.38 -14.51
N PHE A 9 -16.41 -28.12 -14.15
CA PHE A 9 -15.39 -27.09 -14.12
C PHE A 9 -14.44 -27.39 -12.96
N SER A 10 -13.40 -28.17 -13.23
CA SER A 10 -12.27 -28.30 -12.31
C SER A 10 -11.55 -26.95 -12.29
N VAL A 11 -11.85 -26.13 -11.27
CA VAL A 11 -11.10 -24.90 -11.01
C VAL A 11 -9.72 -25.33 -10.49
N SER A 12 -8.77 -25.42 -11.42
CA SER A 12 -7.35 -25.57 -11.10
C SER A 12 -6.90 -24.39 -10.25
N MET A 13 -6.71 -24.61 -8.96
CA MET A 13 -6.35 -23.61 -7.94
C MET A 13 -4.93 -23.05 -8.04
N TYR A 14 -4.27 -23.14 -9.19
CA TYR A 14 -2.92 -22.58 -9.37
C TYR A 14 -2.82 -21.91 -10.74
N ALA A 15 -3.17 -20.63 -10.79
CA ALA A 15 -2.71 -19.78 -11.88
C ALA A 15 -1.17 -19.67 -11.78
N PRO A 16 -0.40 -20.09 -12.80
CA PRO A 16 1.04 -19.94 -12.76
C PRO A 16 1.38 -18.45 -12.74
N ILE A 17 2.39 -18.07 -11.95
CA ILE A 17 3.02 -16.75 -12.07
C ILE A 17 3.71 -16.75 -13.44
N ILE A 18 3.03 -16.24 -14.46
CA ILE A 18 3.62 -16.03 -15.77
C ILE A 18 4.61 -14.88 -15.61
N GLN A 19 5.90 -15.21 -15.59
CA GLN A 19 6.94 -14.21 -15.76
C GLN A 19 6.79 -13.62 -17.15
N THR A 20 6.03 -12.54 -17.25
CA THR A 20 5.93 -11.75 -18.47
C THR A 20 7.33 -11.19 -18.72
N ASN A 21 7.90 -11.59 -19.85
CA ASN A 21 9.12 -11.11 -20.51
C ASN A 21 10.00 -10.17 -19.65
N PHE A 22 11.24 -10.57 -19.35
CA PHE A 22 12.26 -9.73 -18.72
C PHE A 22 12.46 -8.43 -19.51
N ALA A 23 11.57 -7.47 -19.29
CA ALA A 23 11.72 -6.12 -19.79
C ALA A 23 13.04 -5.65 -19.18
N ARG A 24 14.08 -5.63 -20.01
CA ARG A 24 15.37 -5.06 -19.63
C ARG A 24 15.08 -3.61 -19.30
N HIS A 25 14.94 -3.32 -18.01
CA HIS A 25 14.92 -1.95 -17.54
C HIS A 25 16.23 -1.33 -18.01
N ASN A 26 16.17 -0.17 -18.66
CA ASN A 26 17.35 0.52 -19.16
C ASN A 26 18.23 1.11 -18.03
N HIS A 27 17.92 0.79 -16.77
CA HIS A 27 18.67 1.19 -15.60
C HIS A 27 18.58 0.10 -14.52
N GLY A 28 19.57 0.07 -13.63
CA GLY A 28 19.50 -0.75 -12.42
C GLY A 28 18.41 -0.28 -11.45
N PRO A 29 18.03 -1.10 -10.47
CA PRO A 29 17.06 -0.71 -9.46
C PRO A 29 17.58 0.45 -8.58
N ASP A 30 16.79 1.51 -8.43
CA ASP A 30 17.08 2.59 -7.50
C ASP A 30 16.66 2.20 -6.08
N LEU A 31 17.64 1.73 -5.29
CA LEU A 31 17.42 1.28 -3.92
C LEU A 31 17.09 2.42 -2.96
N PHE A 32 17.57 3.65 -3.22
CA PHE A 32 17.27 4.81 -2.38
C PHE A 32 15.81 5.21 -2.55
N ARG A 33 15.33 5.28 -3.80
CA ARG A 33 13.92 5.54 -4.10
C ARG A 33 13.01 4.45 -3.55
N LYS A 34 13.46 3.19 -3.56
CA LYS A 34 12.74 2.08 -2.91
C LYS A 34 12.60 2.33 -1.40
N GLN A 35 13.69 2.62 -0.69
CA GLN A 35 13.67 2.88 0.75
C GLN A 35 12.75 4.05 1.11
N PHE A 36 12.86 5.16 0.38
CA PHE A 36 11.98 6.31 0.57
C PHE A 36 10.50 5.99 0.33
N THR A 37 10.20 5.19 -0.69
CA THR A 37 8.83 4.73 -0.96
C THR A 37 8.30 3.86 0.18
N VAL A 38 9.13 2.98 0.73
CA VAL A 38 8.78 2.14 1.89
C VAL A 38 8.53 3.01 3.13
N PHE A 39 9.36 4.02 3.38
CA PHE A 39 9.15 4.99 4.46
C PHE A 39 7.80 5.69 4.34
N LEU A 40 7.49 6.24 3.16
CA LEU A 40 6.22 6.92 2.89
C LEU A 40 5.01 5.98 3.06
N HIS A 41 5.14 4.73 2.63
CA HIS A 41 4.10 3.73 2.83
C HIS A 41 3.87 3.44 4.32
N ARG A 42 4.94 3.29 5.11
CA ARG A 42 4.83 3.04 6.56
C ARG A 42 4.11 4.18 7.29
N VAL A 43 4.57 5.42 7.11
CA VAL A 43 3.96 6.57 7.81
C VAL A 43 2.50 6.77 7.44
N THR A 44 2.13 6.57 6.17
CA THR A 44 0.73 6.72 5.72
C THR A 44 -0.15 5.57 6.18
N ARG A 45 0.36 4.33 6.16
CA ARG A 45 -0.36 3.16 6.68
C ARG A 45 -0.62 3.29 8.18
N ARG A 46 0.41 3.62 8.97
CA ARG A 46 0.27 3.86 10.41
C ARG A 46 -0.69 5.00 10.69
N ALA A 47 -0.62 6.09 9.93
CA ALA A 47 -1.59 7.17 10.05
C ALA A 47 -3.03 6.73 9.77
N ALA A 48 -3.28 5.77 8.88
CA ALA A 48 -4.65 5.27 8.64
C ALA A 48 -5.15 4.32 9.74
N MET A 49 -4.29 3.44 10.23
CA MET A 49 -4.67 2.32 11.11
C MET A 49 -4.60 2.67 12.61
N GLU A 50 -3.67 3.54 13.00
CA GLU A 50 -3.46 3.92 14.40
C GLU A 50 -4.14 5.24 14.71
N ASP A 51 -4.65 5.39 15.94
CA ASP A 51 -5.22 6.65 16.43
C ASP A 51 -4.16 7.60 17.01
N THR A 52 -2.90 7.14 17.06
CA THR A 52 -1.74 7.93 17.50
C THR A 52 -1.64 9.26 16.71
N PRO A 53 -1.23 10.37 17.34
CA PRO A 53 -1.05 11.64 16.66
C PRO A 53 -0.03 11.56 15.51
N ILE A 54 -0.33 12.23 14.39
CA ILE A 54 0.50 12.20 13.17
C ILE A 54 1.94 12.68 13.43
N ASN A 55 2.11 13.67 14.31
CA ASN A 55 3.44 14.15 14.69
C ASN A 55 4.28 13.05 15.36
N VAL A 56 3.67 12.26 16.25
CA VAL A 56 4.34 11.19 16.97
C VAL A 56 4.70 10.05 16.02
N ILE A 57 3.79 9.66 15.13
CA ILE A 57 4.06 8.62 14.11
C ILE A 57 5.22 9.06 13.21
N TYR A 58 5.21 10.31 12.74
CA TYR A 58 6.29 10.82 11.90
C TYR A 58 7.63 10.80 12.64
N GLN A 59 7.67 11.28 13.88
CA GLN A 59 8.91 11.34 14.66
C GLN A 59 9.50 9.93 14.88
N GLN A 60 8.67 8.96 15.28
CA GLN A 60 9.11 7.57 15.47
C GLN A 60 9.67 6.95 14.18
N GLU A 61 9.02 7.18 13.04
CA GLU A 61 9.52 6.65 11.76
C GLU A 61 10.74 7.41 11.25
N ALA A 62 10.87 8.71 11.55
CA ALA A 62 12.03 9.51 11.20
C ALA A 62 13.27 9.16 12.04
N GLU A 63 13.08 8.81 13.31
CA GLU A 63 14.14 8.25 14.17
C GLU A 63 14.60 6.88 13.67
N ARG A 64 13.67 6.08 13.13
CA ARG A 64 13.96 4.76 12.56
C ARG A 64 14.67 4.83 11.20
N ASP A 65 14.30 5.78 10.35
CA ASP A 65 14.87 5.98 9.01
C ASP A 65 15.13 7.48 8.74
N PRO A 66 16.20 8.03 9.33
CA PRO A 66 16.52 9.46 9.18
C PRO A 66 16.94 9.80 7.75
N GLN A 67 17.50 8.83 7.01
CA GLN A 67 17.93 9.03 5.64
C GLN A 67 16.74 9.25 4.71
N SER A 68 15.68 8.44 4.83
CA SER A 68 14.44 8.67 4.06
C SER A 68 13.70 9.92 4.51
N ALA A 69 13.69 10.21 5.82
CA ALA A 69 13.01 11.39 6.36
C ALA A 69 13.61 12.72 5.88
N SER A 70 14.93 12.77 5.64
CA SER A 70 15.61 13.98 5.15
C SER A 70 15.36 14.29 3.66
N GLN A 71 14.84 13.34 2.88
CA GLN A 71 14.60 13.53 1.44
C GLN A 71 13.41 14.44 1.11
N ILE A 72 12.54 14.70 2.09
CA ILE A 72 11.33 15.49 1.90
C ILE A 72 11.05 16.34 3.14
N ARG A 73 10.47 17.51 2.93
CA ARG A 73 10.00 18.36 4.03
C ARG A 73 8.96 17.63 4.87
N MET A 74 9.15 17.68 6.18
CA MET A 74 8.28 17.05 7.18
C MET A 74 6.81 17.44 6.98
N GLU A 75 6.53 18.70 6.68
CA GLU A 75 5.19 19.25 6.51
C GLU A 75 4.44 18.54 5.38
N ASN A 76 5.12 18.25 4.28
CA ASN A 76 4.55 17.56 3.12
C ASN A 76 4.16 16.11 3.48
N VAL A 77 4.99 15.43 4.28
CA VAL A 77 4.72 14.07 4.76
C VAL A 77 3.51 14.08 5.70
N LYS A 78 3.48 15.01 6.65
CA LYS A 78 2.35 15.17 7.59
C LYS A 78 1.04 15.48 6.85
N GLN A 79 1.07 16.37 5.85
CA GLN A 79 -0.10 16.64 5.00
C GLN A 79 -0.58 15.38 4.28
N ARG A 80 0.35 14.58 3.75
CA ARG A 80 0.01 13.32 3.09
C ARG A 80 -0.63 12.32 4.08
N MET A 81 -0.07 12.19 5.28
CA MET A 81 -0.63 11.36 6.35
C MET A 81 -2.05 11.80 6.74
N MET A 82 -2.28 13.11 6.93
CA MET A 82 -3.60 13.67 7.23
C MET A 82 -4.64 13.33 6.15
N ARG A 83 -4.28 13.54 4.88
CA ARG A 83 -5.14 13.22 3.74
C ARG A 83 -5.47 11.72 3.69
N PHE A 84 -4.49 10.88 3.95
CA PHE A 84 -4.65 9.43 3.93
C PHE A 84 -5.55 8.94 5.08
N ARG A 85 -5.34 9.44 6.31
CA ARG A 85 -6.21 9.16 7.47
C ARG A 85 -7.65 9.58 7.21
N LYS A 86 -7.88 10.79 6.69
CA LYS A 86 -9.22 11.28 6.34
C LYS A 86 -9.89 10.38 5.29
N LYS A 87 -9.15 9.99 4.24
CA LYS A 87 -9.65 9.10 3.19
C LYS A 87 -10.04 7.73 3.76
N HIS A 88 -9.20 7.15 4.61
CA HIS A 88 -9.45 5.84 5.24
C HIS A 88 -10.70 5.87 6.12
N ARG A 89 -10.84 6.89 6.97
CA ARG A 89 -12.03 7.05 7.82
C ARG A 89 -13.31 7.25 6.98
N LYS A 90 -13.23 8.01 5.89
CA LYS A 90 -14.37 8.15 4.96
C LYS A 90 -14.76 6.80 4.36
N ALA A 91 -13.79 6.03 3.85
CA ALA A 91 -14.06 4.72 3.27
C ALA A 91 -14.81 3.81 4.25
N ASN A 92 -14.33 3.73 5.50
CA ASN A 92 -14.98 2.93 6.54
C ASN A 92 -16.42 3.40 6.85
N ASN A 93 -16.70 4.69 6.78
CA ASN A 93 -18.06 5.21 7.00
C ASN A 93 -19.02 4.97 5.82
N THR A 94 -18.49 4.70 4.62
CA THR A 94 -19.34 4.51 3.42
C THR A 94 -19.85 3.06 3.32
N ASP A 95 -19.05 2.11 3.82
CA ASP A 95 -19.37 0.67 3.84
C ASP A 95 -20.51 0.30 4.80
N VAL A 96 -20.72 1.12 5.85
CA VAL A 96 -21.75 0.89 6.88
C VAL A 96 -23.12 1.50 6.50
N GLY A 97 -23.21 2.24 5.39
CA GLY A 97 -24.38 3.05 5.03
C GLY A 97 -25.29 2.50 3.93
N GLU A 98 -25.07 1.26 3.47
CA GLU A 98 -25.83 0.61 2.38
C GLU A 98 -26.65 -0.60 2.87
N GLU A 99 -27.34 -0.47 4.02
CA GLU A 99 -28.35 -1.43 4.51
C GLU A 99 -29.77 -0.84 4.53
#